data_AF-A0A381RW06-F1
#
_entry.id   AF-A0A381RW06-F1
#
_cell.length_a   1.000
_cell.length_b   1.000
_cell.length_c   1.000
_cell.angle_alpha   90.00
_cell.angle_beta   90.00
_cell.angle_gamma   90.00
#
_symmetry.space_group_name_H-M   'P 1'
#
loop_
_entity.id
_entity.type
_entity.pdbx_description
1 polymer ?
#
loop_
_entity_poly.entity_id
_entity_poly.type
_entity_poly.pdbx_seq_one_letter_code
_entity_poly.pdbx_strand_id
1 'polypeptide(L)'
;MAVLEGIESESVKFGIFAMENAQGGVVIESVEALAEHRCKIIEMFHILVNQNLLALPGIHVGDITEIHSHQQALRQCKDYLSEHFWTRPLIEADDTAEAARRLSEGKLPKTAGVVGSDYCAELYDLSIVHEGIHDLKNNLTLFLGVEKMGNEK
;
A
#
# COMPACT_ATOMS: atom_id res chain seq x y z
N MET A 1 8.87 15.25 -4.15
CA MET A 1 8.06 16.24 -4.87
C MET A 1 6.61 15.79 -4.73
N ALA A 2 5.75 16.63 -4.17
CA ALA A 2 4.35 16.28 -3.96
C ALA A 2 3.61 16.25 -5.32
N VAL A 3 2.61 15.36 -5.47
CA VAL A 3 1.89 15.18 -6.75
C VAL A 3 1.29 16.48 -7.26
N LEU A 4 0.65 17.26 -6.38
CA LEU A 4 -0.03 18.52 -6.75
C LEU A 4 0.95 19.66 -7.06
N GLU A 5 2.05 19.76 -6.34
CA GLU A 5 3.15 20.69 -6.67
C GLU A 5 3.70 20.40 -8.09
N GLY A 6 3.83 19.12 -8.43
CA GLY A 6 4.23 18.71 -9.77
C GLY A 6 3.27 19.13 -10.88
N ILE A 7 1.96 19.08 -10.60
CA ILE A 7 0.90 19.50 -11.52
C ILE A 7 0.91 21.01 -11.70
N GLU A 8 1.02 21.77 -10.61
CA GLU A 8 1.01 23.23 -10.65
C GLU A 8 2.23 23.78 -11.40
N SER A 9 3.40 23.22 -11.12
CA SER A 9 4.68 23.55 -11.78
C SER A 9 4.79 23.03 -13.22
N GLU A 10 3.82 22.27 -13.72
CA GLU A 10 3.84 21.61 -15.04
C GLU A 10 5.00 20.61 -15.23
N SER A 11 5.61 20.15 -14.13
CA SER A 11 6.63 19.09 -14.18
C SER A 11 6.03 17.70 -14.37
N VAL A 12 4.74 17.53 -14.05
CA VAL A 12 3.93 16.38 -14.45
C VAL A 12 2.63 16.84 -15.14
N LYS A 13 2.14 16.02 -16.08
CA LYS A 13 0.89 16.30 -16.80
C LYS A 13 -0.35 15.81 -16.05
N PHE A 14 -0.24 14.66 -15.39
CA PHE A 14 -1.32 14.01 -14.65
C PHE A 14 -0.81 13.56 -13.29
N GLY A 15 -1.69 13.63 -12.28
CA GLY A 15 -1.43 13.21 -10.92
C GLY A 15 -2.49 12.23 -10.45
N ILE A 16 -2.09 11.26 -9.62
CA ILE A 16 -3.00 10.33 -8.95
C ILE A 16 -2.64 10.31 -7.48
N PHE A 17 -3.63 10.47 -6.61
CA PHE A 17 -3.44 10.37 -5.16
C PHE A 17 -4.71 9.83 -4.48
N ALA A 18 -4.54 9.23 -3.30
CA ALA A 18 -5.62 8.65 -2.52
C ALA A 18 -6.37 9.74 -1.74
N MET A 19 -7.69 9.69 -1.72
CA MET A 19 -8.54 10.66 -1.02
C MET A 19 -9.20 10.07 0.22
N GLU A 20 -9.63 8.80 0.15
CA GLU A 20 -10.36 8.13 1.22
C GLU A 20 -10.09 6.62 1.17
N ASN A 21 -9.93 5.99 2.32
CA ASN A 21 -9.89 4.54 2.45
C ASN A 21 -11.07 4.04 3.29
N ALA A 22 -11.72 2.96 2.87
CA ALA A 22 -12.90 2.41 3.55
C ALA A 22 -12.66 2.06 5.03
N GLN A 23 -11.42 1.72 5.40
CA GLN A 23 -11.05 1.41 6.78
C GLN A 23 -10.42 2.60 7.52
N GLY A 24 -9.63 3.43 6.82
CA GLY A 24 -8.88 4.55 7.39
C GLY A 24 -9.60 5.90 7.38
N GLY A 25 -10.71 6.02 6.63
CA GLY A 25 -11.40 7.27 6.38
C GLY A 25 -10.64 8.18 5.41
N VAL A 26 -10.89 9.49 5.52
CA VAL A 26 -10.32 10.52 4.65
C VAL A 26 -8.82 10.67 4.89
N VAL A 27 -8.04 10.80 3.81
CA VAL A 27 -6.61 11.09 3.84
C VAL A 27 -6.42 12.59 4.03
N ILE A 28 -6.13 13.02 5.25
CA ILE A 28 -6.08 14.44 5.64
C ILE A 28 -5.03 15.21 4.84
N GLU A 29 -3.87 14.61 4.60
CA GLU A 29 -2.77 15.22 3.84
C GLU A 29 -3.19 15.56 2.40
N SER A 30 -4.09 14.75 1.83
CA SER A 30 -4.63 15.02 0.49
C SER A 30 -5.65 16.15 0.50
N VAL A 31 -6.44 16.28 1.58
CA VAL A 31 -7.36 17.42 1.78
C VAL A 31 -6.57 18.72 1.96
N GLU A 32 -5.52 18.70 2.78
CA GLU A 32 -4.63 19.83 3.00
C GLU A 32 -3.94 20.26 1.70
N ALA A 33 -3.38 19.30 0.95
CA ALA A 33 -2.74 19.59 -0.33
C ALA A 33 -3.73 20.17 -1.37
N LEU A 34 -4.98 19.69 -1.40
CA LEU A 34 -6.04 20.25 -2.25
C LEU A 34 -6.48 21.66 -1.83
N ALA A 35 -6.28 22.05 -0.58
CA ALA A 35 -6.55 23.40 -0.11
C ALA A 35 -5.43 24.39 -0.50
N GLU A 36 -4.19 23.90 -0.61
CA GLU A 36 -3.01 24.71 -0.94
C GLU A 36 -2.77 24.85 -2.44
N HIS A 37 -3.12 23.83 -3.24
CA HIS A 37 -2.83 23.78 -4.68
C HIS A 37 -4.10 23.80 -5.54
N ARG A 38 -3.98 24.29 -6.78
CA ARG A 38 -5.06 24.26 -7.76
C ARG A 38 -4.87 23.16 -8.79
N CYS A 39 -5.85 22.27 -8.89
CA CYS A 39 -5.93 21.25 -9.93
C CYS A 39 -7.37 21.02 -10.38
N LYS A 40 -7.53 20.40 -11.54
CA LYS A 40 -8.82 19.93 -12.04
C LYS A 40 -8.90 18.41 -11.84
N ILE A 41 -9.95 17.96 -11.16
CA ILE A 41 -10.28 16.53 -11.06
C ILE A 41 -10.86 16.08 -12.40
N ILE A 42 -10.23 15.08 -13.01
CA ILE A 42 -10.67 14.50 -14.28
C ILE A 42 -11.31 13.13 -14.10
N GLU A 43 -10.97 12.43 -13.02
CA GLU A 43 -11.51 11.11 -12.73
C GLU A 43 -11.53 10.83 -11.23
N MET A 44 -12.50 10.02 -10.81
CA MET A 44 -12.62 9.47 -9.46
C MET A 44 -12.84 7.97 -9.59
N PHE A 45 -11.97 7.16 -9.00
CA PHE A 45 -12.05 5.71 -9.13
C PHE A 45 -11.62 5.02 -7.84
N HIS A 46 -12.12 3.80 -7.62
CA HIS A 46 -11.79 3.01 -6.46
C HIS A 46 -10.83 1.89 -6.83
N ILE A 47 -9.81 1.67 -6.00
CA ILE A 47 -8.95 0.49 -6.07
C ILE A 47 -9.24 -0.38 -4.86
N LEU A 48 -9.39 -1.69 -5.07
CA LEU A 48 -9.50 -2.66 -4.01
C LEU A 48 -8.13 -2.94 -3.40
N VAL A 49 -8.01 -2.71 -2.09
CA VAL A 49 -6.82 -3.04 -1.31
C VAL A 49 -6.88 -4.51 -0.93
N ASN A 50 -6.09 -5.33 -1.62
CA ASN A 50 -5.89 -6.74 -1.30
C ASN A 50 -4.54 -6.92 -0.63
N GLN A 51 -4.54 -7.25 0.66
CA GLN A 51 -3.32 -7.56 1.40
C GLN A 51 -3.13 -9.07 1.43
N ASN A 52 -1.94 -9.50 1.05
CA ASN A 52 -1.53 -10.90 0.95
C ASN A 52 -0.32 -11.14 1.86
N LEU A 53 -0.10 -12.39 2.24
CA LEU A 53 1.15 -12.81 2.85
C LEU A 53 2.13 -13.21 1.75
N LEU A 54 3.23 -12.48 1.63
CA LEU A 54 4.28 -12.67 0.63
C LEU A 54 5.52 -13.29 1.28
N ALA A 55 6.25 -14.11 0.54
CA ALA A 55 7.56 -14.63 0.94
C ALA A 55 8.46 -14.87 -0.29
N LEU A 56 9.73 -15.20 -0.06
CA LEU A 56 10.59 -15.66 -1.15
C LEU A 56 10.04 -16.97 -1.77
N PRO A 57 10.27 -17.22 -3.08
CA PRO A 57 9.85 -18.46 -3.71
C PRO A 57 10.34 -19.71 -2.97
N GLY A 58 9.43 -20.66 -2.76
CA GLY A 58 9.70 -21.92 -2.06
C GLY A 58 9.61 -21.88 -0.54
N ILE A 59 9.33 -20.72 0.06
CA ILE A 59 9.03 -20.60 1.49
C ILE A 59 7.58 -20.99 1.75
N HIS A 60 7.35 -21.93 2.67
CA HIS A 60 6.01 -22.31 3.11
C HIS A 60 5.59 -21.52 4.34
N VAL A 61 4.28 -21.48 4.61
CA VAL A 61 3.69 -20.75 5.75
C VAL A 61 4.35 -21.10 7.09
N GLY A 62 4.75 -22.35 7.29
CA GLY A 62 5.38 -22.84 8.52
C GLY A 62 6.85 -22.44 8.68
N ASP A 63 7.51 -22.03 7.60
CA ASP A 63 8.91 -21.59 7.61
C ASP A 63 9.04 -20.13 8.05
N ILE A 64 7.94 -19.37 8.06
CA ILE A 64 7.95 -17.94 8.34
C ILE A 64 8.33 -17.66 9.79
N THR A 65 9.42 -16.92 9.98
CA THR A 65 9.98 -16.61 11.31
C THR A 65 9.52 -15.28 11.86
N GLU A 66 9.24 -14.31 11.00
CA GLU A 66 8.86 -12.93 11.34
C GLU A 66 8.06 -12.31 10.18
N ILE A 67 7.23 -11.32 10.48
CA ILE A 67 6.36 -10.68 9.47
C ILE A 67 6.59 -9.17 9.47
N HIS A 68 6.86 -8.61 8.29
CA HIS A 68 7.13 -7.18 8.10
C HIS A 68 6.03 -6.52 7.29
N SER A 69 5.63 -5.31 7.67
CA SER A 69 4.82 -4.42 6.82
C SER A 69 4.67 -3.04 7.46
N HIS A 70 3.99 -2.14 6.77
CA HIS A 70 3.52 -0.89 7.37
C HIS A 70 2.55 -1.17 8.53
N GLN A 71 2.62 -0.34 9.59
CA GLN A 71 1.81 -0.51 10.80
C GLN A 71 0.31 -0.63 10.51
N GLN A 72 -0.19 0.16 9.55
CA GLN A 72 -1.57 0.09 9.13
C GLN A 72 -1.90 -1.28 8.53
N ALA A 73 -1.09 -1.79 7.60
CA ALA A 73 -1.33 -3.09 6.97
C ALA A 73 -1.32 -4.25 7.98
N LEU A 74 -0.40 -4.22 8.95
CA LEU A 74 -0.38 -5.21 10.04
C LEU A 74 -1.66 -5.17 10.88
N ARG A 75 -2.16 -3.96 11.21
CA ARG A 75 -3.43 -3.79 11.93
C ARG A 75 -4.64 -4.23 11.12
N GLN A 76 -4.60 -4.10 9.80
CA GLN A 76 -5.68 -4.52 8.90
C GLN A 76 -5.74 -6.04 8.67
N CYS A 77 -4.74 -6.79 9.12
CA CYS A 77 -4.68 -8.26 8.98
C CYS A 77 -4.59 -8.93 10.37
N LYS A 78 -5.07 -8.25 11.41
CA LYS A 78 -4.78 -8.65 12.80
C LYS A 78 -5.38 -10.00 13.11
N ASP A 79 -6.58 -10.30 12.65
CA ASP A 79 -7.28 -11.53 12.98
C ASP A 79 -6.50 -12.74 12.43
N TYR A 80 -6.17 -12.69 11.13
CA TYR A 80 -5.37 -13.72 10.49
C TYR A 80 -3.99 -13.92 11.15
N LEU A 81 -3.28 -12.81 11.42
CA LEU A 81 -1.96 -12.85 12.06
C LEU A 81 -2.02 -13.40 13.49
N SER A 82 -3.07 -13.08 14.24
CA SER A 82 -3.28 -13.60 15.59
C SER A 82 -3.66 -15.08 15.62
N GLU A 83 -4.29 -15.59 14.58
CA GLU A 83 -4.66 -17.00 14.49
C GLU A 83 -3.46 -17.88 14.05
N HIS A 84 -2.73 -17.42 13.04
CA HIS A 84 -1.70 -18.24 12.37
C HIS A 84 -0.27 -17.95 12.85
N PHE A 85 -0.02 -16.75 13.35
CA PHE A 85 1.34 -16.24 13.64
C PHE A 85 1.48 -15.61 15.02
N TRP A 86 0.64 -15.99 16.00
CA TRP A 86 0.64 -15.42 17.35
C TRP A 86 1.98 -15.48 18.10
N THR A 87 2.88 -16.41 17.75
CA THR A 87 4.23 -16.50 18.31
C THR A 87 5.30 -15.76 17.52
N ARG A 88 4.98 -15.24 16.33
CA ARG A 88 5.95 -14.61 15.44
C ARG A 88 5.97 -13.10 15.65
N PRO A 89 7.16 -12.48 15.69
CA PRO A 89 7.26 -11.03 15.80
C PRO A 89 6.66 -10.37 14.56
N LEU A 90 5.88 -9.32 14.81
CA LEU A 90 5.41 -8.39 13.79
C LEU A 90 6.34 -7.16 13.83
N ILE A 91 7.00 -6.89 12.71
CA ILE A 91 8.02 -5.85 12.59
C ILE A 91 7.47 -4.72 11.72
N GLU A 92 7.40 -3.53 12.30
CA GLU A 92 6.94 -2.33 11.61
C GLU A 92 8.00 -1.86 10.61
N ALA A 93 7.55 -1.59 9.38
CA ALA A 93 8.33 -0.97 8.31
C ALA A 93 7.67 0.34 7.88
N ASP A 94 8.46 1.21 7.23
CA ASP A 94 7.97 2.52 6.79
C ASP A 94 6.92 2.41 5.66
N ASP A 95 6.99 1.37 4.85
CA ASP A 95 6.07 1.16 3.73
C ASP A 95 5.93 -0.34 3.38
N THR A 96 4.76 -0.70 2.85
CA THR A 96 4.43 -2.08 2.45
C THR A 96 5.25 -2.58 1.26
N ALA A 97 5.40 -1.76 0.22
CA ALA A 97 6.16 -2.10 -0.97
C ALA A 97 7.66 -2.08 -0.68
N GLU A 98 8.13 -1.17 0.17
CA GLU A 98 9.52 -1.15 0.64
C GLU A 98 9.87 -2.42 1.43
N ALA A 99 8.98 -2.92 2.29
CA ALA A 99 9.20 -4.19 2.99
C ALA A 99 9.35 -5.36 2.01
N ALA A 100 8.49 -5.44 0.99
CA ALA A 100 8.57 -6.45 -0.06
C ALA A 100 9.88 -6.34 -0.87
N ARG A 101 10.28 -5.13 -1.25
CA ARG A 101 11.56 -4.87 -1.93
C ARG A 101 12.75 -5.33 -1.10
N ARG A 102 12.77 -4.99 0.19
CA ARG A 102 13.84 -5.39 1.11
C ARG A 102 13.94 -6.91 1.27
N LEU A 103 12.81 -7.62 1.28
CA LEU A 103 12.82 -9.08 1.28
C LEU A 103 13.49 -9.63 0.00
N SER A 104 13.08 -9.14 -1.17
CA SER A 104 13.63 -9.53 -2.46
C SER A 104 15.12 -9.23 -2.59
N GLU A 105 15.58 -8.09 -2.06
CA GLU A 105 16.99 -7.69 -2.05
C GLU A 105 17.85 -8.43 -0.99
N GLY A 106 17.27 -9.36 -0.23
CA GLY A 106 17.98 -10.10 0.82
C GLY A 106 18.39 -9.24 2.02
N LYS A 107 17.72 -8.10 2.22
CA LYS A 107 17.90 -7.19 3.38
C LYS A 107 17.07 -7.60 4.59
N LEU A 108 16.23 -8.61 4.45
CA LEU A 108 15.49 -9.29 5.51
C LEU A 108 15.89 -10.77 5.56
N PRO A 109 15.65 -11.48 6.67
CA PRO A 109 15.84 -12.92 6.74
C PRO A 109 15.11 -13.64 5.60
N LYS A 110 15.72 -14.71 5.06
CA LYS A 110 15.11 -15.49 3.95
C LYS A 110 13.77 -16.13 4.32
N THR A 111 13.53 -16.31 5.61
CA THR A 111 12.30 -16.86 6.21
C THR A 111 11.35 -15.76 6.68
N ALA A 112 11.57 -14.49 6.33
CA ALA A 112 10.62 -13.44 6.65
C ALA A 112 9.41 -13.50 5.70
N GLY A 113 8.23 -13.24 6.26
CA GLY A 113 7.02 -12.93 5.51
C GLY A 113 6.81 -11.41 5.42
N VAL A 114 6.10 -10.97 4.40
CA VAL A 114 5.71 -9.56 4.23
C VAL A 114 4.21 -9.48 3.99
N VAL A 115 3.51 -8.57 4.66
CA VAL A 115 2.12 -8.23 4.27
C VAL A 115 2.19 -7.16 3.18
N GLY A 116 1.63 -7.44 2.00
CA GLY A 116 1.65 -6.50 0.87
C GLY A 116 0.68 -6.88 -0.25
N SER A 117 0.59 -6.04 -1.28
CA SER A 117 -0.27 -6.29 -2.43
C SER A 117 0.27 -7.41 -3.34
N ASP A 118 -0.62 -8.00 -4.12
CA ASP A 118 -0.27 -8.90 -5.24
C ASP A 118 0.69 -8.25 -6.24
N TYR A 119 0.52 -6.95 -6.51
CA TYR A 119 1.43 -6.18 -7.34
C TYR A 119 2.88 -6.17 -6.80
N CYS A 120 3.07 -6.13 -5.47
CA CYS A 120 4.40 -6.25 -4.88
C CYS A 120 5.00 -7.63 -5.09
N ALA A 121 4.17 -8.67 -5.14
CA ALA A 121 4.64 -10.03 -5.41
C ALA A 121 5.20 -10.13 -6.84
N GLU A 122 4.46 -9.60 -7.82
CA GLU A 122 4.90 -9.53 -9.22
C GLU A 122 6.15 -8.66 -9.38
N LEU A 123 6.14 -7.44 -8.81
CA LEU A 123 7.22 -6.47 -8.99
C LEU A 123 8.55 -6.93 -8.41
N TYR A 124 8.52 -7.71 -7.32
CA TYR A 124 9.71 -8.11 -6.56
C TYR A 124 10.00 -9.61 -6.59
N ASP A 125 9.41 -10.34 -7.53
CA ASP A 125 9.58 -11.79 -7.71
C ASP A 125 9.33 -12.60 -6.41
N LEU A 126 8.31 -12.20 -5.64
CA LEU A 126 7.89 -12.88 -4.43
C LEU A 126 6.73 -13.84 -4.71
N SER A 127 6.55 -14.83 -3.85
CA SER A 127 5.41 -15.74 -3.89
C SER A 127 4.35 -15.31 -2.89
N ILE A 128 3.09 -15.34 -3.33
CA ILE A 128 1.95 -15.23 -2.41
C ILE A 128 1.81 -16.56 -1.69
N VAL A 129 2.03 -16.54 -0.38
CA VAL A 129 1.87 -17.69 0.50
C VAL A 129 0.38 -17.90 0.79
N HIS A 130 -0.33 -16.84 1.17
CA HIS A 130 -1.77 -16.82 1.40
C HIS A 130 -2.37 -15.51 0.85
N GLU A 131 -3.50 -15.63 0.16
CA GLU A 131 -4.22 -14.50 -0.45
C GLU A 131 -5.24 -13.87 0.51
N GLY A 132 -5.44 -12.55 0.40
CA GLY A 132 -6.57 -11.85 1.00
C GLY A 132 -6.69 -11.99 2.52
N ILE A 133 -5.59 -11.77 3.23
CA ILE A 133 -5.47 -11.94 4.69
C ILE A 133 -5.97 -10.74 5.50
N HIS A 134 -6.41 -9.67 4.82
CA HIS A 134 -7.02 -8.52 5.46
C HIS A 134 -8.41 -8.84 6.04
N ASP A 135 -8.72 -8.18 7.16
CA ASP A 135 -9.91 -8.40 7.96
C ASP A 135 -11.17 -7.90 7.22
N LEU A 136 -11.09 -6.71 6.60
CA LEU A 136 -12.20 -6.10 5.85
C LEU A 136 -12.17 -6.47 4.35
N LYS A 137 -12.98 -7.44 3.92
CA LYS A 137 -12.94 -7.93 2.52
C LYS A 137 -13.14 -6.87 1.43
N ASN A 138 -14.00 -5.88 1.67
CA ASN A 138 -14.25 -4.78 0.73
C ASN A 138 -13.51 -3.50 1.16
N ASN A 139 -12.18 -3.59 1.29
CA ASN A 139 -11.33 -2.44 1.62
C ASN A 139 -11.02 -1.64 0.34
N LEU A 140 -11.87 -0.65 0.03
CA LEU A 140 -11.69 0.20 -1.14
C LEU A 140 -10.98 1.49 -0.77
N THR A 141 -10.08 1.95 -1.62
CA THR A 141 -9.50 3.30 -1.56
C THR A 141 -9.97 4.10 -2.75
N LEU A 142 -10.55 5.27 -2.52
CA LEU A 142 -10.88 6.27 -3.52
C LEU A 142 -9.61 7.02 -3.92
N PHE A 143 -9.35 7.07 -5.23
CA PHE A 143 -8.28 7.84 -5.84
C PHE A 143 -8.87 8.93 -6.74
N LEU A 144 -8.16 10.06 -6.81
CA LEU A 144 -8.44 11.15 -7.71
C LEU A 144 -7.39 11.19 -8.81
N GLY A 145 -7.84 11.18 -10.06
CA GLY A 145 -7.05 11.57 -11.21
C GLY A 145 -7.17 13.07 -11.43
N VAL A 146 -6.04 13.77 -11.47
CA VAL A 146 -6.01 15.24 -11.61
C VAL A 146 -5.09 15.70 -12.73
N GLU A 147 -5.41 16.85 -13.30
CA GLU A 147 -4.57 17.59 -14.23
C GLU A 147 -4.46 19.06 -13.80
N LYS A 148 -3.61 19.83 -14.48
CA LYS A 148 -3.47 21.26 -14.22
C LYS A 148 -4.80 21.98 -14.46
N MET A 149 -5.19 22.84 -13.52
CA MET A 149 -6.33 23.74 -13.70
C MET A 149 -6.04 24.66 -14.89
N GLY A 150 -6.87 24.59 -15.93
CA GLY A 150 -6.76 25.52 -17.06
C GLY A 150 -7.03 26.95 -16.60
N ASN A 151 -6.41 27.94 -17.26
CA ASN A 151 -6.85 29.32 -17.14
C ASN A 151 -8.22 29.42 -17.81
N GLU A 152 -9.30 29.42 -17.04
CA GLU A 152 -10.61 29.80 -17.55
C GLU A 152 -10.48 31.22 -18.13
N LYS A 153 -10.76 31.36 -19.42
CA LYS A 153 -10.84 32.66 -20.11
C LYS A 153 -12.20 33.30 -19.89
#